data_AF-A0A945U9S3-F1
#
_entry.id   AF-A0A945U9S3-F1
#
_cell.length_a   1.000
_cell.length_b   1.000
_cell.length_c   1.000
_cell.angle_alpha   90.00
_cell.angle_beta   90.00
_cell.angle_gamma   90.00
#
_symmetry.space_group_name_H-M   'P 1'
#
loop_
_entity.id
_entity.type
_entity.pdbx_description
1 polymer ?
#
loop_
_entity_poly.entity_id
_entity_poly.type
_entity_poly.pdbx_seq_one_letter_code
_entity_poly.pdbx_strand_id
1 'polypeptide(L)'
;MKKVFALTVMFVAGLAFSANAAEISNGQMAKCNDAKSITLEASQIANATADKFGYTSNDRGTASVNVWKSSNFTTVPVTMGQNDDNASLNATDHGKTGIPSRGGMGVSKVTLTSQPGFSRGDSIGDISGLVKITNTGAVPVTVICN
;
A
#
# COMPACT_ATOMS: atom_id res chain seq x y z
N MET A 1 -14.14 45.44 -4.11
CA MET A 1 -14.35 44.29 -5.02
C MET A 1 -13.07 43.51 -5.36
N LYS A 2 -11.90 44.14 -5.56
CA LYS A 2 -10.63 43.40 -5.84
C LYS A 2 -10.18 42.40 -4.75
N LYS A 3 -10.46 42.68 -3.46
CA LYS A 3 -10.04 41.83 -2.33
C LYS A 3 -10.84 40.52 -2.22
N VAL A 4 -12.09 40.50 -2.69
CA VAL A 4 -12.93 39.29 -2.67
C VAL A 4 -12.50 38.33 -3.79
N PHE A 5 -12.13 38.88 -4.95
CA PHE A 5 -11.69 38.09 -6.10
C PHE A 5 -10.41 37.29 -5.80
N ALA A 6 -9.44 37.90 -5.11
CA ALA A 6 -8.20 37.23 -4.70
C ALA A 6 -8.44 36.05 -3.76
N LEU A 7 -9.41 36.15 -2.84
CA LEU A 7 -9.73 35.10 -1.88
C LEU A 7 -10.35 33.87 -2.57
N THR A 8 -11.26 34.09 -3.54
CA THR A 8 -11.82 33.02 -4.37
C THR A 8 -10.79 32.35 -5.27
N VAL A 9 -9.87 33.10 -5.87
CA VAL A 9 -8.79 32.53 -6.69
C VAL A 9 -7.82 31.71 -5.83
N MET A 10 -7.55 32.13 -4.59
CA MET A 10 -6.71 31.37 -3.66
C MET A 10 -7.39 30.09 -3.17
N PHE A 11 -8.72 30.10 -3.02
CA PHE A 11 -9.51 28.91 -2.66
C PHE A 11 -9.63 27.92 -3.83
N VAL A 12 -9.78 28.41 -5.07
CA VAL A 12 -9.83 27.57 -6.28
C VAL A 12 -8.43 27.04 -6.65
N ALA A 13 -7.36 27.82 -6.44
CA ALA A 13 -5.99 27.36 -6.65
C ALA A 13 -5.50 26.38 -5.57
N GLY A 14 -6.04 26.47 -4.35
CA GLY A 14 -5.75 25.52 -3.26
C GLY A 14 -6.34 24.12 -3.47
N LEU A 15 -7.31 23.97 -4.38
CA LEU A 15 -7.90 22.67 -4.74
C LEU A 15 -7.10 21.92 -5.82
N ALA A 16 -6.07 22.53 -6.41
CA ALA A 16 -5.34 21.98 -7.56
C ALA A 16 -4.07 21.18 -7.21
N PHE A 17 -3.80 20.93 -5.93
CA PHE A 17 -2.68 20.09 -5.48
C PHE A 17 -3.16 18.98 -4.55
N SER A 18 -3.85 17.98 -5.09
CA SER A 18 -4.27 16.81 -4.32
C SER A 18 -3.19 15.72 -4.29
N ALA A 19 -1.97 16.09 -3.88
CA ALA A 19 -1.04 15.10 -3.35
C ALA A 19 -1.46 14.83 -1.89
N ASN A 20 -2.50 14.02 -1.71
CA ASN A 20 -3.02 13.72 -0.39
C ASN A 20 -2.31 12.46 0.14
N ALA A 21 -1.55 12.64 1.22
CA ALA A 21 -1.12 11.55 2.07
C ALA A 21 -2.12 11.39 3.21
N ALA A 22 -2.73 10.21 3.33
CA ALA A 22 -3.68 9.89 4.40
C ALA A 22 -3.29 8.58 5.06
N GLU A 23 -3.18 8.59 6.39
CA GLU A 23 -3.03 7.36 7.17
C GLU A 23 -4.41 6.74 7.41
N ILE A 24 -4.55 5.44 7.16
CA ILE A 24 -5.77 4.66 7.37
C ILE A 24 -5.50 3.54 8.38
N SER A 25 -6.22 3.56 9.49
CA SER A 25 -6.31 2.48 10.46
C SER A 25 -7.31 1.40 10.01
N ASN A 26 -7.38 0.27 10.73
CA ASN A 26 -8.28 -0.84 10.41
C ASN A 26 -9.73 -0.36 10.16
N GLY A 27 -10.31 -0.77 9.04
CA GLY A 27 -11.66 -0.41 8.60
C GLY A 27 -11.80 0.98 7.98
N GLN A 28 -10.77 1.83 8.05
CA GLN A 28 -10.78 3.13 7.41
C GLN A 28 -10.43 3.05 5.92
N MET A 29 -10.85 4.07 5.18
CA MET A 29 -10.72 4.13 3.73
C MET A 29 -10.10 5.45 3.27
N ALA A 30 -9.15 5.37 2.34
CA ALA A 30 -8.64 6.49 1.57
C ALA A 30 -9.17 6.42 0.13
N LYS A 31 -9.25 7.59 -0.52
CA LYS A 31 -9.67 7.71 -1.92
C LYS A 31 -8.63 8.51 -2.69
N CYS A 32 -8.21 7.96 -3.83
CA CYS A 32 -7.40 8.67 -4.81
C CYS A 32 -8.25 8.81 -6.08
N ASN A 33 -8.35 10.00 -6.65
CA ASN A 33 -9.05 10.22 -7.91
C ASN A 33 -8.07 10.70 -8.98
N ASP A 34 -8.06 10.01 -10.12
CA ASP A 34 -7.20 10.29 -11.28
C ASP A 34 -5.71 10.39 -10.94
N ALA A 35 -5.26 9.57 -9.97
CA ALA A 35 -3.87 9.51 -9.56
C ALA A 35 -3.00 8.87 -10.65
N LYS A 36 -1.83 9.43 -10.89
CA LYS A 36 -0.77 8.85 -11.71
C LYS A 36 -0.02 7.75 -10.97
N SER A 37 0.08 7.91 -9.65
CA SER A 37 0.74 6.94 -8.79
C SER A 37 0.08 6.91 -7.40
N ILE A 38 -0.08 5.72 -6.84
CA ILE A 38 -0.56 5.53 -5.46
C ILE A 38 0.48 4.72 -4.73
N THR A 39 1.10 5.31 -3.72
CA THR A 39 1.99 4.60 -2.81
C THR A 39 1.21 4.15 -1.59
N LEU A 40 1.39 2.90 -1.21
CA LEU A 40 0.92 2.29 0.03
C LEU A 40 2.15 1.97 0.87
N GLU A 41 2.18 2.46 2.10
CA GLU A 41 3.31 2.26 3.02
C GLU A 41 2.80 1.77 4.38
N ALA A 42 3.24 0.59 4.79
CA ALA A 42 2.91 0.02 6.08
C ALA A 42 3.67 0.74 7.21
N SER A 43 2.99 1.00 8.33
CA SER A 43 3.68 1.52 9.51
C SER A 43 4.74 0.54 10.02
N GLN A 44 5.89 1.07 10.44
CA GLN A 44 6.94 0.29 11.08
C GLN A 44 6.50 -0.10 12.49
N ILE A 45 6.26 -1.39 12.71
CA ILE A 45 5.90 -1.95 14.01
C ILE A 45 6.87 -3.10 14.32
N ALA A 46 7.45 -3.08 15.53
CA ALA A 46 8.34 -4.14 15.99
C ALA A 46 7.55 -5.43 16.29
N ASN A 47 8.18 -6.58 16.05
CA ASN A 47 7.61 -7.87 16.44
C ASN A 47 7.49 -7.95 17.96
N ALA A 48 6.31 -8.32 18.46
CA ALA A 48 6.10 -8.60 19.87
C ALA A 48 6.05 -10.11 20.08
N THR A 49 6.97 -10.68 20.86
CA THR A 49 7.04 -12.15 21.11
C THR A 49 6.53 -12.49 22.51
N ALA A 50 5.34 -11.99 22.84
CA ALA A 50 4.73 -12.17 24.16
C ALA A 50 3.71 -13.32 24.21
N ASP A 51 3.51 -14.07 23.12
CA ASP A 51 2.56 -15.18 23.08
C ASP A 51 3.10 -16.46 23.74
N LYS A 52 2.19 -17.34 24.17
CA LYS A 52 2.40 -18.49 25.06
C LYS A 52 3.49 -19.48 24.62
N PHE A 53 3.85 -19.50 23.34
CA PHE A 53 4.84 -20.43 22.76
C PHE A 53 6.03 -19.71 22.10
N GLY A 54 6.25 -18.44 22.42
CA GLY A 54 7.25 -17.61 21.75
C GLY A 54 6.82 -17.16 20.35
N TYR A 55 5.54 -17.34 20.00
CA TYR A 55 4.96 -16.76 18.80
C TYR A 55 4.81 -15.25 18.93
N THR A 56 4.60 -14.61 17.78
CA THR A 56 4.34 -13.19 17.73
C THR A 56 2.92 -12.90 18.18
N SER A 57 2.74 -12.01 19.15
CA SER A 57 1.45 -11.57 19.66
C SER A 57 0.84 -10.44 18.85
N ASN A 58 1.52 -9.97 17.80
CA ASN A 58 1.04 -8.96 16.86
C ASN A 58 1.22 -9.41 15.41
N ASP A 59 0.61 -8.68 14.47
CA ASP A 59 0.68 -8.92 13.01
C ASP A 59 2.07 -8.70 12.40
N ARG A 60 3.13 -8.57 13.21
CA ARG A 60 4.52 -8.43 12.74
C ARG A 60 4.71 -7.24 11.78
N GLY A 61 3.97 -6.15 11.98
CA GLY A 61 4.02 -5.00 11.06
C GLY A 61 3.47 -5.29 9.66
N THR A 62 2.72 -6.39 9.49
CA THR A 62 2.09 -6.76 8.22
C THR A 62 0.83 -5.94 7.99
N ALA A 63 0.83 -5.16 6.92
CA ALA A 63 -0.36 -4.42 6.49
C ALA A 63 -1.14 -5.19 5.43
N SER A 64 -2.47 -5.07 5.47
CA SER A 64 -3.37 -5.70 4.50
C SER A 64 -4.43 -4.70 4.05
N VAL A 65 -4.47 -4.40 2.75
CA VAL A 65 -5.45 -3.47 2.18
C VAL A 65 -6.21 -4.09 1.03
N ASN A 66 -7.47 -3.68 0.87
CA ASN A 66 -8.26 -3.94 -0.32
C ASN A 66 -8.25 -2.70 -1.20
N VAL A 67 -7.77 -2.85 -2.44
CA VAL A 67 -7.71 -1.79 -3.44
C VAL A 67 -8.79 -2.00 -4.48
N TRP A 68 -9.87 -1.22 -4.39
CA TRP A 68 -10.94 -1.20 -5.40
C TRP A 68 -10.66 -0.10 -6.44
N LYS A 69 -10.85 -0.42 -7.72
CA LYS A 69 -10.55 0.47 -8.85
C LYS A 69 -11.79 0.63 -9.73
N SER A 70 -12.14 1.86 -10.08
CA SER A 70 -13.27 2.12 -10.99
C SER A 70 -12.96 1.83 -12.46
N SER A 71 -11.70 1.92 -12.87
CA SER A 71 -11.23 1.67 -14.24
C SER A 71 -11.68 0.32 -14.80
N ASN A 72 -11.71 -0.70 -13.94
CA ASN A 72 -11.97 -2.09 -14.30
C ASN A 72 -12.94 -2.80 -13.33
N PHE A 73 -13.48 -2.09 -12.34
CA PHE A 73 -14.38 -2.62 -11.30
C PHE A 73 -13.81 -3.82 -10.52
N THR A 74 -12.49 -3.89 -10.36
CA THR A 74 -11.82 -4.96 -9.59
C THR A 74 -11.48 -4.52 -8.16
N THR A 75 -11.43 -5.50 -7.26
CA THR A 75 -10.85 -5.35 -5.92
C THR A 75 -9.65 -6.28 -5.82
N VAL A 76 -8.47 -5.72 -5.53
CA VAL A 76 -7.22 -6.47 -5.39
C VAL A 76 -6.74 -6.37 -3.94
N PRO A 77 -6.59 -7.51 -3.23
CA PRO A 77 -5.94 -7.50 -1.92
C PRO A 77 -4.43 -7.29 -2.09
N VAL A 78 -3.85 -6.42 -1.27
CA VAL A 78 -2.40 -6.17 -1.22
C VAL A 78 -1.93 -6.33 0.21
N THR A 79 -0.92 -7.18 0.39
CA THR A 79 -0.28 -7.45 1.68
C THR A 79 1.17 -7.00 1.67
N MET A 80 1.61 -6.31 2.72
CA MET A 80 2.96 -5.79 2.88
C MET A 80 3.52 -6.33 4.19
N GLY A 81 4.32 -7.40 4.11
CA GLY A 81 4.89 -8.12 5.26
C GLY A 81 6.36 -7.77 5.47
N GLN A 82 6.66 -6.56 5.93
CA GLN A 82 8.05 -6.08 6.04
C GLN A 82 8.94 -6.86 7.03
N ASN A 83 8.33 -7.54 8.00
CA ASN A 83 9.04 -8.41 8.95
C ASN A 83 8.81 -9.90 8.64
N ASP A 84 8.22 -10.23 7.50
CA ASP A 84 8.11 -11.60 7.00
C ASP A 84 9.33 -11.93 6.15
N ASP A 85 9.88 -13.13 6.38
CA ASP A 85 11.00 -13.66 5.62
C ASP A 85 10.62 -15.04 5.08
N ASN A 86 10.77 -15.23 3.78
CA ASN A 86 10.62 -16.53 3.13
C ASN A 86 11.96 -17.08 2.60
N ALA A 87 13.08 -16.55 3.10
CA ALA A 87 14.40 -17.02 2.76
C ALA A 87 14.56 -18.52 3.08
N SER A 88 15.16 -19.24 2.13
CA SER A 88 15.57 -20.63 2.31
C SER A 88 16.51 -20.76 3.52
N LEU A 89 16.21 -21.73 4.39
CA LEU A 89 16.98 -22.02 5.60
C LEU A 89 18.28 -22.76 5.26
N ASN A 90 19.24 -22.06 4.65
CA ASN A 90 20.55 -22.63 4.27
C ASN A 90 21.57 -22.62 5.43
N ALA A 91 21.10 -22.37 6.66
CA ALA A 91 21.97 -22.05 7.80
C ALA A 91 22.89 -23.22 8.20
N THR A 92 22.35 -24.42 8.36
CA THR A 92 23.11 -25.57 8.87
C THR A 92 23.69 -26.44 7.76
N ASP A 93 23.04 -26.49 6.60
CA ASP A 93 23.49 -27.31 5.48
C ASP A 93 24.39 -26.55 4.50
N HIS A 94 24.52 -25.22 4.61
CA HIS A 94 25.25 -24.36 3.68
C HIS A 94 24.83 -24.56 2.20
N GLY A 95 23.56 -24.94 1.94
CA GLY A 95 23.09 -25.26 0.59
C GLY A 95 23.53 -26.63 0.06
N LYS A 96 24.03 -27.53 0.92
CA LYS A 96 24.44 -28.90 0.54
C LYS A 96 23.30 -29.78 0.02
N THR A 97 22.05 -29.41 0.29
CA THR A 97 20.86 -30.04 -0.33
C THR A 97 20.67 -29.63 -1.80
N GLY A 98 21.55 -28.79 -2.36
CA GLY A 98 21.51 -28.36 -3.75
C GLY A 98 20.44 -27.30 -4.03
N ILE A 99 19.74 -26.82 -3.01
CA ILE A 99 18.79 -25.71 -3.12
C ILE A 99 19.59 -24.40 -2.96
N PRO A 100 19.66 -23.55 -4.00
CA PRO A 100 20.31 -22.25 -3.88
C PRO A 100 19.52 -21.34 -2.93
N SER A 101 20.16 -20.30 -2.40
CA SER A 101 19.45 -19.27 -1.63
C SER A 101 18.30 -18.67 -2.43
N ARG A 102 17.08 -18.74 -1.89
CA ARG A 102 15.84 -18.26 -2.51
C ARG A 102 15.01 -17.52 -1.48
N GLY A 103 14.17 -16.60 -1.96
CA GLY A 103 13.33 -15.77 -1.10
C GLY A 103 14.08 -14.58 -0.50
N GLY A 104 13.43 -13.92 0.45
CA GLY A 104 13.95 -12.79 1.19
C GLY A 104 12.86 -12.10 2.01
N MET A 105 13.21 -10.93 2.54
CA MET A 105 12.27 -10.11 3.29
C MET A 105 11.12 -9.60 2.41
N GLY A 106 9.92 -9.54 2.97
CA GLY A 106 8.80 -8.85 2.37
C GLY A 106 9.00 -7.33 2.29
N VAL A 107 8.14 -6.67 1.51
CA VAL A 107 8.21 -5.22 1.29
C VAL A 107 7.35 -4.45 2.30
N SER A 108 7.82 -3.28 2.71
CA SER A 108 7.07 -2.31 3.52
C SER A 108 6.19 -1.36 2.69
N LYS A 109 6.45 -1.30 1.38
CA LYS A 109 5.84 -0.33 0.47
C LYS A 109 5.57 -0.92 -0.90
N VAL A 110 4.43 -0.55 -1.47
CA VAL A 110 4.02 -0.88 -2.83
C VAL A 110 3.55 0.40 -3.53
N THR A 111 3.97 0.56 -4.78
CA THR A 111 3.53 1.69 -5.64
C THR A 111 2.71 1.15 -6.80
N LEU A 112 1.48 1.61 -6.91
CA LEU A 112 0.59 1.37 -8.04
C LEU A 112 0.73 2.54 -9.02
N THR A 113 0.76 2.27 -10.32
CA THR A 113 0.98 3.30 -11.36
C THR A 113 -0.13 3.26 -12.39
N SER A 114 -0.56 4.42 -12.87
CA SER A 114 -1.55 4.47 -13.95
C SER A 114 -0.94 3.93 -15.25
N GLN A 115 -1.77 3.29 -16.07
CA GLN A 115 -1.36 2.78 -17.37
C GLN A 115 -2.11 3.56 -18.46
N PRO A 116 -1.40 4.04 -19.51
CA PRO A 116 -2.01 4.86 -20.55
C PRO A 116 -2.92 4.07 -21.52
N GLY A 117 -2.98 2.74 -21.42
CA GLY A 117 -3.83 1.91 -22.27
C GLY A 117 -4.13 0.55 -21.66
N PHE A 118 -5.28 -0.02 -22.05
CA PHE A 118 -5.66 -1.39 -21.73
C PHE A 118 -4.76 -2.37 -22.49
N SER A 119 -3.72 -2.89 -21.84
CA SER A 119 -2.92 -3.97 -22.39
C SER A 119 -3.63 -5.30 -22.14
N ARG A 120 -4.11 -5.94 -23.21
CA ARG A 120 -4.52 -7.38 -23.37
C ARG A 120 -4.77 -8.21 -22.09
N GLY A 121 -5.56 -7.71 -21.14
CA GLY A 121 -5.94 -8.43 -19.92
C GLY A 121 -5.04 -8.25 -18.68
N ASP A 122 -4.04 -7.36 -18.69
CA ASP A 122 -3.20 -7.05 -17.50
C ASP A 122 -3.75 -5.92 -16.61
N SER A 123 -4.96 -5.44 -16.93
CA SER A 123 -5.59 -4.22 -16.39
C SER A 123 -5.77 -4.18 -14.88
N ILE A 124 -5.40 -5.26 -14.17
CA ILE A 124 -5.26 -5.32 -12.71
C ILE A 124 -4.41 -4.15 -12.20
N GLY A 125 -3.45 -3.65 -12.99
CA GLY A 125 -2.60 -2.50 -12.63
C GLY A 125 -3.24 -1.12 -12.79
N ASP A 126 -4.29 -0.95 -13.59
CA ASP A 126 -4.78 0.38 -13.97
C ASP A 126 -5.51 1.10 -12.83
N ILE A 127 -4.90 2.17 -12.33
CA ILE A 127 -5.44 3.06 -11.30
C ILE A 127 -6.07 4.34 -11.86
N SER A 128 -6.35 4.40 -13.17
CA SER A 128 -7.09 5.51 -13.76
C SER A 128 -8.49 5.66 -13.11
N GLY A 129 -8.94 6.90 -12.92
CA GLY A 129 -10.21 7.18 -12.23
C GLY A 129 -10.13 7.05 -10.70
N LEU A 130 -11.24 6.61 -10.09
CA LEU A 130 -11.38 6.52 -8.65
C LEU A 130 -10.83 5.20 -8.12
N VAL A 131 -9.87 5.30 -7.21
CA VAL A 131 -9.36 4.19 -6.41
C VAL A 131 -9.78 4.37 -4.96
N LYS A 132 -10.33 3.31 -4.37
CA LYS A 132 -10.68 3.24 -2.94
C LYS A 132 -9.77 2.21 -2.28
N ILE A 133 -9.04 2.64 -1.26
CA ILE A 133 -8.13 1.80 -0.50
C ILE A 133 -8.72 1.64 0.88
N THR A 134 -9.03 0.41 1.27
CA THR A 134 -9.57 0.09 2.61
C THR A 134 -8.55 -0.72 3.38
N ASN A 135 -8.20 -0.28 4.59
CA ASN A 135 -7.35 -1.08 5.45
C ASN A 135 -8.19 -2.19 6.09
N THR A 136 -7.71 -3.42 5.93
CA THR A 136 -8.34 -4.64 6.46
C THR A 136 -7.48 -5.34 7.51
N GLY A 137 -6.25 -4.87 7.73
CA GLY A 137 -5.33 -5.38 8.75
C GLY A 137 -5.30 -4.48 10.00
N ALA A 138 -4.61 -4.95 11.04
CA ALA A 138 -4.45 -4.16 12.26
C ALA A 138 -3.40 -3.03 12.12
N VAL A 139 -2.45 -3.19 11.20
CA VAL A 139 -1.35 -2.24 10.99
C VAL A 139 -1.83 -1.04 10.16
N PRO A 140 -1.64 0.21 10.63
CA PRO A 140 -1.98 1.39 9.86
C PRO A 140 -1.18 1.48 8.55
N VAL A 141 -1.79 2.11 7.54
CA VAL A 141 -1.18 2.27 6.21
C VAL A 141 -1.26 3.72 5.79
N THR A 142 -0.14 4.28 5.37
CA THR A 142 -0.08 5.59 4.72
C THR A 142 -0.34 5.41 3.23
N VAL A 143 -1.36 6.10 2.73
CA VAL A 143 -1.74 6.14 1.32
C VAL A 143 -1.34 7.49 0.75
N ILE A 144 -0.48 7.52 -0.26
CA ILE A 144 -0.01 8.74 -0.92
C ILE A 144 -0.48 8.71 -2.37
N CYS A 145 -1.42 9.58 -2.72
CA CYS A 145 -1.87 9.77 -4.10
C CYS A 145 -1.02 10.86 -4.78
N ASN A 146 -0.49 10.61 -5.99
CA ASN A 146 0.27 11.57 -6.80
C ASN A 146 -0.29 11.67 -8.22
#